data_AF-A0A1B9JII3-F1
#
_entry.id   AF-A0A1B9JII3-F1
#
_cell.length_a   1.000
_cell.length_b   1.000
_cell.length_c   1.000
_cell.angle_alpha   90.00
_cell.angle_beta   90.00
_cell.angle_gamma   90.00
#
_symmetry.space_group_name_H-M   'P 1'
#
loop_
_entity.id
_entity.type
_entity.pdbx_description
1 polymer ?
#
loop_
_entity_poly.entity_id
_entity_poly.type
_entity_poly.pdbx_seq_one_letter_code
_entity_poly.pdbx_strand_id
1 'polypeptide(L)'
;MIYELIPIELHKELNDFRNDLERIASQHVEVCPFCDKKEFYLIRSNPTTTYRCKACYKYFTAATNTPFNRLTPFNWLETIFVCRIKNYTYQAIANIFDCSTEKIMRRDHAIINYLKLYYLSLYQWYINRQQTTLNPILIQQYNYIKSKINTLLNTQTPICLHCNSTETVKIGKRTCYRCKRCRHSFNVLSNTKLNRLPKPELWLSFVDLLIAGEGNTQIEKKLKLTSNTVRRWRAVWCEMMIKWNCEALSIWCKGH
;
A
#
# COMPACT_ATOMS: atom_id res chain seq x y z
N MET A 1 -0.24 -1.24 -8.98
CA MET A 1 -0.04 -1.01 -7.53
C MET A 1 -0.68 -2.06 -6.62
N ILE A 2 -2.00 -2.34 -6.62
CA ILE A 2 -2.56 -3.36 -5.68
C ILE A 2 -1.97 -4.77 -5.92
N TYR A 3 -1.82 -5.17 -7.19
CA TYR A 3 -1.21 -6.44 -7.59
C TYR A 3 0.26 -6.59 -7.17
N GLU A 4 0.96 -5.49 -6.92
CA GLU A 4 2.36 -5.51 -6.47
C GLU A 4 2.48 -5.82 -4.97
N LEU A 5 1.39 -5.60 -4.22
CA LEU A 5 1.32 -5.83 -2.78
C LEU A 5 0.74 -7.21 -2.44
N ILE A 6 0.18 -7.91 -3.42
CA ILE A 6 -0.51 -9.20 -3.27
C ILE A 6 0.30 -10.29 -3.96
N PRO A 7 0.51 -11.46 -3.34
CA PRO A 7 1.13 -12.62 -3.98
C PRO A 7 0.44 -13.00 -5.29
N ILE A 8 1.23 -13.42 -6.27
CA ILE A 8 0.78 -13.67 -7.66
C ILE A 8 -0.29 -14.77 -7.69
N GLU A 9 -0.12 -15.80 -6.87
CA GLU A 9 -1.04 -16.91 -6.70
C GLU A 9 -2.46 -16.48 -6.27
N LEU A 10 -2.60 -15.31 -5.63
CA LEU A 10 -3.90 -14.79 -5.20
C LEU A 10 -4.54 -13.84 -6.23
N HIS A 11 -3.87 -13.54 -7.35
CA HIS A 11 -4.38 -12.58 -8.34
C HIS A 11 -5.70 -13.03 -8.97
N LYS A 12 -5.92 -14.34 -9.11
CA LYS A 12 -7.20 -14.87 -9.60
C LYS A 12 -8.34 -14.58 -8.62
N GLU A 13 -8.21 -14.99 -7.36
CA GLU A 13 -9.24 -14.71 -6.33
C GLU A 13 -9.48 -13.21 -6.17
N LEU A 14 -8.42 -12.39 -6.27
CA LEU A 14 -8.53 -10.94 -6.25
C LEU A 14 -9.39 -10.39 -7.41
N ASN A 15 -9.18 -10.87 -8.63
CA ASN A 15 -9.95 -10.44 -9.79
C ASN A 15 -11.41 -10.86 -9.66
N ASP A 16 -11.65 -12.11 -9.29
CA ASP A 16 -12.99 -12.66 -9.09
C ASP A 16 -13.75 -11.84 -8.02
N PHE A 17 -13.10 -11.55 -6.88
CA PHE A 17 -13.67 -10.70 -5.83
C PHE A 17 -13.96 -9.27 -6.29
N ARG A 18 -13.07 -8.64 -7.06
CA ARG A 18 -13.28 -7.28 -7.58
C ARG A 18 -14.47 -7.22 -8.54
N ASN A 19 -14.63 -8.22 -9.39
CA ASN A 19 -15.79 -8.34 -10.28
C ASN A 19 -17.10 -8.45 -9.49
N ASP A 20 -17.10 -9.21 -8.39
CA ASP A 20 -18.26 -9.27 -7.48
C ASP A 20 -18.59 -7.90 -6.85
N LEU A 21 -17.57 -7.17 -6.38
CA LEU A 21 -17.76 -5.83 -5.83
C LEU A 21 -18.31 -4.87 -6.88
N GLU A 22 -17.82 -4.92 -8.11
CA GLU A 22 -18.28 -4.10 -9.23
C GLU A 22 -19.75 -4.41 -9.56
N ARG A 23 -20.12 -5.69 -9.64
CA ARG A 23 -21.51 -6.13 -9.86
C ARG A 23 -22.45 -5.64 -8.75
N ILE A 24 -22.02 -5.70 -7.49
CA ILE A 24 -22.80 -5.18 -6.36
C ILE A 24 -22.89 -3.65 -6.41
N ALA A 25 -21.79 -2.96 -6.78
CA ALA A 25 -21.74 -1.52 -6.89
C ALA A 25 -22.62 -0.96 -8.01
N SER A 26 -22.67 -1.65 -9.16
CA SER A 26 -23.58 -1.36 -10.27
C SER A 26 -25.04 -1.73 -9.98
N GLN A 27 -25.29 -2.39 -8.84
CA GLN A 27 -26.61 -2.87 -8.42
C GLN A 27 -27.28 -3.79 -9.46
N HIS A 28 -26.46 -4.43 -10.29
CA HIS A 28 -26.89 -5.34 -11.32
C HIS A 28 -27.30 -6.69 -10.71
N VAL A 29 -28.44 -7.21 -11.15
CA VAL A 29 -28.93 -8.52 -10.73
C VAL A 29 -29.41 -9.31 -11.94
N GLU A 30 -28.91 -10.54 -12.08
CA GLU A 30 -29.27 -11.45 -13.17
C GLU A 30 -30.39 -12.43 -12.76
N VAL A 31 -30.39 -12.85 -11.49
CA VAL A 31 -31.28 -13.86 -10.94
C VAL A 31 -31.75 -13.49 -9.54
N CYS A 32 -32.94 -13.97 -9.15
CA CYS A 32 -33.41 -13.85 -7.78
C CYS A 32 -32.51 -14.67 -6.83
N PRO A 33 -31.93 -14.06 -5.77
CA PRO A 33 -31.00 -14.75 -4.86
C PRO A 33 -31.67 -15.81 -3.94
N PHE A 34 -32.98 -16.02 -4.07
CA PHE A 34 -33.73 -17.00 -3.28
C PHE A 34 -34.23 -18.20 -4.08
N CYS A 35 -34.34 -18.10 -5.40
CA CYS A 35 -34.95 -19.15 -6.23
C CYS A 35 -34.40 -19.21 -7.67
N ASP A 36 -33.35 -18.44 -7.97
CA ASP A 36 -32.60 -18.40 -9.23
C ASP A 36 -33.41 -18.06 -10.49
N LYS A 37 -34.67 -17.62 -10.34
CA LYS A 37 -35.50 -17.14 -11.46
C LYS A 37 -35.05 -15.75 -11.92
N LYS A 38 -35.04 -15.56 -13.24
CA LYS A 38 -34.65 -14.32 -13.92
C LYS A 38 -35.77 -13.28 -14.01
N GLU A 39 -36.98 -13.63 -13.57
CA GLU A 39 -38.15 -12.76 -13.68
C GLU A 39 -38.46 -12.04 -12.36
N PHE A 40 -38.39 -10.71 -12.39
CA PHE A 40 -38.66 -9.86 -11.25
C PHE A 40 -39.14 -8.47 -11.69
N TYR A 41 -39.83 -7.77 -10.79
CA TYR A 41 -40.22 -6.37 -10.95
C TYR A 41 -39.19 -5.45 -10.34
N LEU A 42 -38.88 -4.33 -10.99
CA LEU A 42 -38.19 -3.20 -10.39
C LEU A 42 -39.19 -2.43 -9.51
N ILE A 43 -38.92 -2.34 -8.21
CA ILE A 43 -39.80 -1.65 -7.25
C ILE A 43 -39.35 -0.20 -7.04
N ARG A 44 -38.04 0.03 -6.92
CA ARG A 44 -37.44 1.35 -6.80
C ARG A 44 -35.98 1.31 -7.22
N SER A 45 -35.43 2.45 -7.62
CA SER A 45 -34.02 2.62 -7.99
C SER A 45 -33.19 3.36 -6.93
N ASN A 46 -33.80 4.22 -6.11
CA ASN A 46 -33.12 5.06 -5.11
C ASN A 46 -33.62 4.80 -3.66
N PRO A 47 -32.73 4.83 -2.65
CA PRO A 47 -31.27 4.93 -2.73
C PRO A 47 -30.60 3.60 -3.12
N THR A 48 -31.37 2.51 -3.18
CA THR A 48 -30.91 1.17 -3.56
C THR A 48 -31.94 0.51 -4.44
N THR A 49 -31.47 -0.04 -5.56
CA THR A 49 -32.32 -0.75 -6.51
C THR A 49 -32.89 -1.99 -5.84
N THR A 50 -34.21 -2.00 -5.68
CA THR A 50 -34.95 -3.06 -5.00
C THR A 50 -35.86 -3.74 -6.00
N TYR A 51 -35.80 -5.06 -6.02
CA TYR A 51 -36.55 -5.92 -6.91
C TYR A 51 -37.52 -6.79 -6.12
N ARG A 52 -38.59 -7.26 -6.77
CA ARG A 52 -39.49 -8.28 -6.24
C ARG A 52 -39.57 -9.45 -7.22
N CYS A 53 -39.22 -10.65 -6.76
CA CYS A 53 -39.29 -11.85 -7.61
C CYS A 53 -40.73 -12.18 -8.01
N LYS A 54 -40.96 -12.55 -9.27
CA LYS A 54 -42.28 -13.00 -9.73
C LYS A 54 -42.64 -14.40 -9.25
N ALA A 55 -41.66 -15.26 -9.00
CA ALA A 55 -41.86 -16.65 -8.61
C ALA A 55 -42.01 -16.82 -7.09
N CYS A 56 -41.08 -16.28 -6.30
CA CYS A 56 -41.09 -16.46 -4.84
C CYS A 56 -41.63 -15.25 -4.07
N TYR A 57 -42.00 -14.17 -4.77
CA TYR A 57 -42.57 -12.92 -4.23
C TYR A 57 -41.71 -12.15 -3.21
N LYS A 58 -40.49 -12.62 -2.92
CA LYS A 58 -39.54 -11.99 -2.00
C LYS A 58 -38.92 -10.72 -2.61
N TYR A 59 -38.65 -9.75 -1.75
CA TYR A 59 -37.90 -8.54 -2.09
C TYR A 59 -36.40 -8.79 -1.96
N PHE A 60 -35.61 -8.24 -2.89
CA PHE A 60 -34.16 -8.34 -2.85
C PHE A 60 -33.48 -7.14 -3.52
N THR A 61 -32.17 -7.05 -3.32
CA THR A 61 -31.23 -6.10 -3.91
C THR A 61 -30.00 -6.88 -4.40
N ALA A 62 -29.08 -6.22 -5.11
CA ALA A 62 -27.82 -6.84 -5.51
C ALA A 62 -26.95 -7.30 -4.32
N ALA A 63 -27.17 -6.76 -3.12
CA ALA A 63 -26.48 -7.14 -1.89
C ALA A 63 -27.27 -8.13 -1.01
N THR A 64 -28.41 -8.64 -1.49
CA THR A 64 -29.16 -9.66 -0.74
C THR A 64 -28.37 -10.96 -0.67
N ASN A 65 -28.43 -11.63 0.49
CA ASN A 65 -27.60 -12.80 0.82
C ASN A 65 -26.08 -12.53 0.81
N THR A 66 -25.65 -11.28 0.87
CA THR A 66 -24.25 -10.93 1.11
C THR A 66 -24.09 -10.16 2.42
N PRO A 67 -22.90 -10.23 3.05
CA PRO A 67 -22.50 -9.36 4.15
C PRO A 67 -22.64 -7.85 3.88
N PHE A 68 -22.81 -7.42 2.61
CA PHE A 68 -22.96 -6.02 2.24
C PHE A 68 -24.39 -5.50 2.34
N ASN A 69 -25.35 -6.36 2.71
CA ASN A 69 -26.74 -5.96 2.84
C ASN A 69 -26.87 -4.73 3.75
N ARG A 70 -27.59 -3.70 3.28
CA ARG A 70 -27.79 -2.40 3.96
C ARG A 70 -26.54 -1.51 4.10
N LEU A 71 -25.40 -1.85 3.48
CA LEU A 71 -24.17 -1.05 3.52
C LEU A 71 -24.03 -0.05 2.36
N THR A 72 -25.10 0.66 2.02
CA THR A 72 -25.11 1.64 0.93
C THR A 72 -24.36 2.93 1.33
N PRO A 73 -23.63 3.57 0.41
CA PRO A 73 -23.43 3.19 -0.99
C PRO A 73 -22.37 2.09 -1.14
N PHE A 74 -22.54 1.23 -2.17
CA PHE A 74 -21.70 0.05 -2.39
C PHE A 74 -20.36 0.36 -3.08
N ASN A 75 -20.27 1.47 -3.81
CA ASN A 75 -19.05 1.92 -4.47
C ASN A 75 -17.88 2.23 -3.50
N TRP A 76 -18.14 2.27 -2.18
CA TRP A 76 -17.09 2.41 -1.17
C TRP A 76 -16.30 1.12 -0.93
N LEU A 77 -16.87 -0.05 -1.23
CA LEU A 77 -16.31 -1.34 -0.84
C LEU A 77 -14.93 -1.59 -1.45
N GLU A 78 -14.78 -1.38 -2.77
CA GLU A 78 -13.49 -1.58 -3.45
C GLU A 78 -12.44 -0.59 -2.94
N THR A 79 -12.79 0.68 -2.80
CA THR A 79 -11.88 1.72 -2.29
C THR A 79 -11.42 1.40 -0.86
N ILE A 80 -12.32 0.98 0.03
CA ILE A 80 -11.96 0.57 1.40
C ILE A 80 -11.00 -0.62 1.34
N PHE A 81 -11.32 -1.67 0.60
CA PHE A 81 -10.48 -2.85 0.45
C PHE A 81 -9.06 -2.49 -0.03
N VAL A 82 -8.96 -1.69 -1.09
CA VAL A 82 -7.69 -1.22 -1.66
C VAL A 82 -6.91 -0.38 -0.64
N CYS A 83 -7.56 0.55 0.06
CA CYS A 83 -6.91 1.37 1.08
C CYS A 83 -6.38 0.53 2.25
N ARG A 84 -7.13 -0.50 2.65
CA ARG A 84 -6.71 -1.41 3.73
C ARG A 84 -5.49 -2.25 3.35
N ILE A 85 -5.39 -2.67 2.08
CA ILE A 85 -4.18 -3.33 1.54
C ILE A 85 -3.00 -2.37 1.51
N LYS A 86 -3.25 -1.09 1.22
CA LYS A 86 -2.22 -0.03 1.26
C LYS A 86 -1.88 0.45 2.69
N ASN A 87 -2.31 -0.28 3.72
CA ASN A 87 -2.07 0.05 5.14
C ASN A 87 -2.61 1.41 5.59
N TYR A 88 -3.68 1.92 4.97
CA TYR A 88 -4.35 3.11 5.49
C TYR A 88 -5.08 2.76 6.80
N THR A 89 -4.99 3.65 7.78
CA THR A 89 -5.75 3.53 9.03
C THR A 89 -7.23 3.75 8.78
N TYR A 90 -8.11 3.23 9.64
CA TYR A 90 -9.55 3.49 9.51
C TYR A 90 -9.86 4.99 9.55
N GLN A 91 -9.14 5.78 10.35
CA GLN A 91 -9.27 7.23 10.38
C GLN A 91 -8.90 7.88 9.04
N ALA A 92 -7.79 7.46 8.43
CA ALA A 92 -7.37 8.01 7.14
C ALA A 92 -8.40 7.70 6.03
N ILE A 93 -8.99 6.50 6.04
CA ILE A 93 -10.05 6.13 5.10
C ILE A 93 -11.34 6.91 5.40
N ALA A 94 -11.70 7.06 6.67
CA ALA A 94 -12.87 7.82 7.09
C ALA A 94 -12.79 9.29 6.61
N ASN A 95 -11.60 9.90 6.67
CA ASN A 95 -11.35 11.23 6.13
C ASN A 95 -11.53 11.31 4.60
N ILE A 96 -11.23 10.24 3.84
CA ILE A 96 -11.43 10.20 2.38
C ILE A 96 -12.93 10.29 2.04
N PHE A 97 -13.78 9.66 2.85
CA PHE A 97 -15.22 9.58 2.65
C PHE A 97 -16.03 10.61 3.44
N ASP A 98 -15.35 11.49 4.18
CA ASP A 98 -15.96 12.42 5.13
C ASP A 98 -17.01 11.73 6.04
N CYS A 99 -16.58 10.65 6.70
CA CYS A 99 -17.46 9.82 7.51
C CYS A 99 -16.84 9.38 8.84
N SER A 100 -17.61 8.66 9.65
CA SER A 100 -17.11 8.10 10.92
C SER A 100 -16.25 6.85 10.68
N THR A 101 -15.33 6.57 11.61
CA THR A 101 -14.47 5.38 11.53
C THR A 101 -15.26 4.08 11.61
N GLU A 102 -16.34 4.05 12.37
CA GLU A 102 -17.23 2.90 12.57
C GLU A 102 -17.93 2.51 11.26
N LYS A 103 -18.27 3.50 10.42
CA LYS A 103 -18.83 3.23 9.07
C LYS A 103 -17.82 2.52 8.16
N ILE A 104 -16.54 2.82 8.30
CA ILE A 104 -15.47 2.12 7.58
C ILE A 104 -15.25 0.73 8.17
N MET A 105 -15.14 0.61 9.50
CA MET A 105 -14.94 -0.67 10.18
C MET A 105 -16.05 -1.69 9.86
N ARG A 106 -17.32 -1.26 9.89
CA ARG A 106 -18.46 -2.13 9.51
C ARG A 106 -18.33 -2.68 8.09
N ARG A 107 -17.86 -1.84 7.15
CA ARG A 107 -17.65 -2.25 5.75
C ARG A 107 -16.44 -3.16 5.60
N ASP A 108 -15.33 -2.87 6.30
CA ASP A 108 -14.16 -3.76 6.30
C ASP A 108 -14.51 -5.14 6.87
N HIS A 109 -15.29 -5.19 7.97
CA HIS A 109 -15.78 -6.46 8.50
C HIS A 109 -16.68 -7.22 7.52
N ALA A 110 -17.56 -6.52 6.79
CA ALA A 110 -18.36 -7.14 5.74
C ALA A 110 -17.51 -7.69 4.59
N ILE A 111 -16.46 -6.97 4.18
CA ILE A 111 -15.47 -7.43 3.20
C ILE A 111 -14.78 -8.70 3.72
N ILE A 112 -14.28 -8.68 4.95
CA ILE A 112 -13.63 -9.84 5.60
C ILE A 112 -14.56 -11.05 5.62
N ASN A 113 -15.84 -10.86 5.98
CA ASN A 113 -16.83 -11.94 5.99
C ASN A 113 -17.13 -12.45 4.58
N TYR A 114 -17.19 -11.57 3.57
CA TYR A 114 -17.40 -11.97 2.19
C TYR A 114 -16.23 -12.81 1.68
N LEU A 115 -14.99 -12.35 1.90
CA LEU A 115 -13.79 -13.11 1.56
C LEU A 115 -13.78 -14.47 2.26
N LYS A 116 -14.13 -14.54 3.54
CA LYS A 116 -14.18 -15.81 4.30
C LYS A 116 -15.15 -16.83 3.67
N LEU A 117 -16.26 -16.36 3.09
CA LEU A 117 -17.28 -17.23 2.51
C LEU A 117 -16.92 -17.71 1.11
N TYR A 118 -16.26 -16.89 0.29
CA TYR A 118 -16.10 -17.14 -1.14
C TYR A 118 -14.64 -17.25 -1.62
N TYR A 119 -13.68 -16.69 -0.89
CA TYR A 119 -12.27 -16.54 -1.29
C TYR A 119 -11.33 -16.82 -0.10
N LEU A 120 -11.24 -18.09 0.32
CA LEU A 120 -10.57 -18.48 1.57
C LEU A 120 -9.08 -18.13 1.60
N SER A 121 -8.36 -18.29 0.48
CA SER A 121 -6.93 -18.01 0.40
C SER A 121 -6.67 -16.51 0.53
N LEU A 122 -7.45 -15.70 -0.20
CA LEU A 122 -7.40 -14.24 -0.12
C LEU A 122 -7.83 -13.73 1.26
N TYR A 123 -8.83 -14.35 1.90
CA TYR A 123 -9.23 -14.06 3.27
C TYR A 123 -8.07 -14.26 4.25
N GLN A 124 -7.44 -15.44 4.24
CA GLN A 124 -6.34 -15.78 5.13
C GLN A 124 -5.19 -14.77 4.97
N TRP A 125 -4.86 -14.43 3.73
CA TRP A 125 -3.85 -13.42 3.42
C TRP A 125 -4.26 -12.02 3.92
N TYR A 126 -5.51 -11.62 3.70
CA TYR A 126 -6.00 -10.28 4.03
C TYR A 126 -6.04 -10.00 5.56
N ILE A 127 -6.36 -11.03 6.36
CA ILE A 127 -6.35 -10.91 7.83
C ILE A 127 -4.94 -11.02 8.41
N ASN A 128 -4.07 -11.81 7.80
CA ASN A 128 -2.69 -12.01 8.23
C ASN A 128 -1.79 -10.90 7.68
N ARG A 129 -2.02 -9.68 8.16
CA ARG A 129 -1.31 -8.45 7.73
C ARG A 129 0.18 -8.43 8.08
N GLN A 130 0.64 -9.33 8.94
CA GLN A 130 2.05 -9.58 9.21
C GLN A 130 2.59 -10.53 8.14
N GLN A 131 2.64 -10.06 6.89
CA GLN A 131 3.32 -10.82 5.87
C GLN A 131 4.81 -10.87 6.22
N THR A 132 5.35 -12.08 6.34
CA THR A 132 6.79 -12.31 6.54
C THR A 132 7.52 -12.56 5.22
N THR A 133 6.77 -12.74 4.13
CA THR A 133 7.30 -13.10 2.82
C THR A 133 7.09 -11.97 1.82
N LEU A 134 8.19 -11.50 1.23
CA LEU A 134 8.17 -10.47 0.21
C LEU A 134 7.72 -11.07 -1.14
N ASN A 135 6.78 -10.43 -1.82
CA ASN A 135 6.49 -10.72 -3.22
C ASN A 135 7.73 -10.42 -4.10
N PRO A 136 7.97 -11.15 -5.22
CA PRO A 136 9.02 -10.85 -6.21
C PRO A 136 9.22 -9.36 -6.56
N ILE A 137 8.15 -8.58 -6.68
CA ILE A 137 8.22 -7.15 -7.00
C ILE A 137 8.83 -6.36 -5.85
N LEU A 138 8.47 -6.67 -4.60
CA LEU A 138 9.07 -6.05 -3.42
C LEU A 138 10.55 -6.41 -3.30
N ILE A 139 10.92 -7.66 -3.61
CA ILE A 139 12.33 -8.11 -3.65
C ILE A 139 13.11 -7.31 -4.70
N GLN A 140 12.55 -7.13 -5.90
CA GLN A 140 13.18 -6.36 -6.96
C GLN A 140 13.38 -4.89 -6.55
N GLN A 141 12.35 -4.24 -6.01
CA GLN A 141 12.43 -2.87 -5.52
C GLN A 141 13.46 -2.75 -4.38
N TYR A 142 13.45 -3.67 -3.42
CA TYR A 142 14.44 -3.70 -2.33
C TYR A 142 15.87 -3.84 -2.86
N ASN A 143 16.13 -4.76 -3.78
CA ASN A 143 17.46 -4.93 -4.38
C ASN A 143 17.93 -3.66 -5.10
N TYR A 144 17.02 -2.98 -5.80
CA TYR A 144 17.31 -1.70 -6.43
C TYR A 144 17.66 -0.60 -5.42
N ILE A 145 16.87 -0.46 -4.35
CA ILE A 145 17.15 0.49 -3.25
C ILE A 145 18.51 0.19 -2.61
N LYS A 146 18.79 -1.08 -2.31
CA LYS A 146 20.06 -1.54 -1.74
C LYS A 146 21.24 -1.18 -2.63
N SER A 147 21.12 -1.41 -3.93
CA SER A 147 22.13 -1.03 -4.92
C SER A 147 22.34 0.49 -4.97
N LYS A 148 21.26 1.30 -4.93
CA LYS A 148 21.35 2.76 -4.87
C LYS A 148 22.07 3.24 -3.62
N ILE A 149 21.73 2.70 -2.45
CA ILE A 149 22.38 3.05 -1.17
C ILE A 149 23.86 2.71 -1.23
N ASN A 150 24.21 1.48 -1.64
CA ASN A 150 25.60 1.07 -1.77
C ASN A 150 26.38 1.95 -2.74
N THR A 151 25.79 2.30 -3.88
CA THR A 151 26.39 3.21 -4.84
C THR A 151 26.64 4.57 -4.19
N LEU A 152 25.65 5.16 -3.53
CA LEU A 152 25.78 6.47 -2.88
C LEU A 152 26.86 6.49 -1.79
N LEU A 153 26.97 5.44 -0.98
CA LEU A 153 27.95 5.37 0.11
C LEU A 153 29.39 5.16 -0.39
N ASN A 154 29.55 4.38 -1.47
CA ASN A 154 30.85 3.96 -1.99
C ASN A 154 31.33 4.76 -3.21
N THR A 155 30.53 5.68 -3.76
CA THR A 155 30.97 6.51 -4.90
C THR A 155 32.19 7.34 -4.50
N GLN A 156 33.28 7.20 -5.24
CA GLN A 156 34.52 7.95 -4.98
C GLN A 156 34.66 9.17 -5.88
N THR A 157 34.18 9.08 -7.13
CA THR A 157 34.36 10.09 -8.18
C THR A 157 33.05 10.41 -8.90
N PRO A 158 32.09 11.08 -8.24
CA PRO A 158 30.84 11.47 -8.89
C PRO A 158 31.08 12.58 -9.92
N ILE A 159 30.18 12.66 -10.91
CA ILE A 159 30.14 13.76 -11.86
C ILE A 159 29.80 15.08 -11.12
N CYS A 160 30.56 16.14 -11.40
CA CYS A 160 30.32 17.44 -10.79
C CYS A 160 28.97 18.03 -11.23
N LEU A 161 28.14 18.42 -10.26
CA LEU A 161 26.82 19.02 -10.51
C LEU A 161 26.84 20.43 -11.12
N HIS A 162 28.02 21.07 -11.22
CA HIS A 162 28.17 22.43 -11.74
C HIS A 162 28.82 22.49 -13.13
N CYS A 163 29.70 21.53 -13.46
CA CYS A 163 30.49 21.57 -14.70
C CYS A 163 30.63 20.22 -15.40
N ASN A 164 29.95 19.17 -14.91
CA ASN A 164 29.96 17.80 -15.44
C ASN A 164 31.33 17.12 -15.54
N SER A 165 32.39 17.69 -14.94
CA SER A 165 33.69 17.03 -14.85
C SER A 165 33.64 15.81 -13.92
N THR A 166 34.36 14.76 -14.29
CA THR A 166 34.60 13.55 -13.48
C THR A 166 35.79 13.70 -12.53
N GLU A 167 36.54 14.80 -12.62
CA GLU A 167 37.67 15.09 -11.75
C GLU A 167 37.19 15.63 -10.40
N THR A 168 36.67 14.73 -9.58
CA THR A 168 36.14 15.06 -8.26
C THR A 168 36.84 14.26 -7.17
N VAL A 169 36.91 14.84 -5.98
CA VAL A 169 37.49 14.20 -4.80
C VAL A 169 36.49 14.26 -3.66
N LYS A 170 36.37 13.15 -2.93
CA LYS A 170 35.55 13.07 -1.73
C LYS A 170 36.15 13.93 -0.62
N ILE A 171 35.31 14.73 0.04
CA ILE A 171 35.71 15.58 1.16
C ILE A 171 34.87 15.23 2.39
N GLY A 172 35.55 14.76 3.44
CA GLY A 172 34.91 14.36 4.70
C GLY A 172 34.23 12.99 4.63
N LYS A 173 33.42 12.69 5.65
CA LYS A 173 32.77 11.37 5.81
C LYS A 173 31.44 11.23 5.07
N ARG A 174 30.79 12.35 4.72
CA ARG A 174 29.51 12.35 3.98
C ARG A 174 29.76 12.26 2.48
N THR A 175 28.68 12.14 1.72
CA THR A 175 28.66 12.16 0.25
C THR A 175 28.92 13.57 -0.33
N CYS A 176 29.92 14.27 0.24
CA CYS A 176 30.38 15.59 -0.17
C CYS A 176 31.65 15.46 -1.00
N TYR A 177 31.75 16.24 -2.06
CA TYR A 177 32.83 16.19 -3.03
C TYR A 177 33.24 17.59 -3.44
N ARG A 178 34.46 17.73 -3.94
CA ARG A 178 34.92 18.95 -4.59
C ARG A 178 35.42 18.63 -5.98
N CYS A 179 35.01 19.45 -6.93
CA CYS A 179 35.52 19.37 -8.29
C CYS A 179 36.89 20.02 -8.38
N LYS A 180 37.86 19.32 -9.00
CA LYS A 180 39.19 19.86 -9.26
C LYS A 180 39.16 20.95 -10.34
N ARG A 181 38.29 20.80 -11.34
CA ARG A 181 38.13 21.73 -12.46
C ARG A 181 37.46 23.06 -12.06
N CYS A 182 36.21 23.03 -11.59
CA CYS A 182 35.48 24.27 -11.25
C CYS A 182 35.62 24.70 -9.79
N ARG A 183 36.36 23.95 -8.96
CA ARG A 183 36.64 24.23 -7.54
C ARG A 183 35.42 24.29 -6.62
N HIS A 184 34.20 24.07 -7.14
CA HIS A 184 32.98 24.03 -6.33
C HIS A 184 32.90 22.74 -5.52
N SER A 185 32.44 22.88 -4.27
CA SER A 185 32.05 21.76 -3.42
C SER A 185 30.57 21.47 -3.64
N PHE A 186 30.20 20.19 -3.69
CA PHE A 186 28.83 19.76 -3.87
C PHE A 186 28.56 18.47 -3.09
N ASN A 187 27.29 18.22 -2.79
CA ASN A 187 26.84 16.96 -2.20
C ASN A 187 25.89 16.29 -3.19
N VAL A 188 26.15 15.03 -3.53
CA VAL A 188 25.28 14.26 -4.46
C VAL A 188 23.86 14.05 -3.92
N LEU A 189 23.66 14.26 -2.62
CA LEU A 189 22.36 14.18 -1.95
C LEU A 189 21.67 15.53 -1.79
N SER A 190 22.27 16.65 -2.23
CA SER A 190 21.77 18.01 -1.97
C SER A 190 20.27 18.20 -2.30
N ASN A 191 19.81 17.56 -3.38
CA ASN A 191 18.42 17.60 -3.85
C ASN A 191 17.53 16.48 -3.26
N THR A 192 17.94 15.90 -2.14
CA THR A 192 17.23 14.79 -1.48
C THR A 192 17.13 15.02 0.02
N LYS A 193 16.10 14.45 0.66
CA LYS A 193 15.98 14.50 2.11
C LYS A 193 17.05 13.68 2.84
N LEU A 194 17.75 12.78 2.14
CA LEU A 194 18.87 12.02 2.68
C LEU A 194 20.05 12.90 3.11
N ASN A 195 20.25 14.08 2.50
CA ASN A 195 21.29 15.02 2.92
C ASN A 195 21.15 15.44 4.40
N ARG A 196 19.91 15.45 4.91
CA ARG A 196 19.59 15.81 6.30
C ARG A 196 19.50 14.59 7.21
N LEU A 197 19.81 13.40 6.72
CA LEU A 197 19.80 12.17 7.49
C LEU A 197 21.22 11.89 8.02
N PRO A 198 21.44 11.82 9.34
CA PRO A 198 22.75 11.51 9.89
C PRO A 198 23.09 10.02 9.72
N LYS A 199 24.30 9.63 10.15
CA LYS A 199 24.75 8.22 10.26
C LYS A 199 24.52 7.37 8.99
N PRO A 200 25.09 7.77 7.83
CA PRO A 200 24.95 7.03 6.58
C PRO A 200 25.35 5.55 6.65
N GLU A 201 26.25 5.20 7.56
CA GLU A 201 26.67 3.84 7.85
C GLU A 201 25.54 2.92 8.34
N LEU A 202 24.47 3.47 8.92
CA LEU A 202 23.32 2.69 9.42
C LEU A 202 22.18 2.60 8.41
N TRP A 203 22.25 3.30 7.29
CA TRP A 203 21.13 3.41 6.35
C TRP A 203 20.74 2.05 5.76
N LEU A 204 21.72 1.23 5.39
CA LEU A 204 21.45 -0.08 4.83
C LEU A 204 20.78 -0.99 5.88
N SER A 205 21.34 -1.08 7.09
CA SER A 205 20.74 -1.85 8.18
C SER A 205 19.34 -1.37 8.54
N PHE A 206 19.09 -0.06 8.49
CA PHE A 206 17.77 0.50 8.73
C PHE A 206 16.76 0.04 7.67
N VAL A 207 17.11 0.11 6.38
CA VAL A 207 16.25 -0.37 5.30
C VAL A 207 16.01 -1.87 5.40
N ASP A 208 17.05 -2.67 5.70
CA ASP A 208 16.90 -4.11 5.88
C ASP A 208 15.89 -4.45 7.00
N LEU A 209 15.89 -3.69 8.10
CA LEU A 209 14.91 -3.87 9.18
C LEU A 209 13.49 -3.42 8.80
N LEU A 210 13.33 -2.34 8.02
CA LEU A 210 12.02 -1.94 7.49
C LEU A 210 11.40 -3.06 6.63
N ILE A 211 12.23 -3.68 5.80
CA ILE A 211 11.83 -4.77 4.91
C ILE A 211 11.46 -6.03 5.69
N ALA A 212 12.20 -6.34 6.75
CA ALA A 212 11.87 -7.43 7.68
C ALA A 212 10.57 -7.21 8.48
N GLY A 213 9.89 -6.08 8.28
CA GLY A 213 8.62 -5.76 8.94
C GLY A 213 8.79 -5.32 10.40
N GLU A 214 9.98 -4.88 10.78
CA GLU A 214 10.26 -4.48 12.15
C GLU A 214 9.58 -3.15 12.47
N GLY A 215 8.91 -3.09 13.63
CA GLY A 215 8.30 -1.88 14.14
C GLY A 215 9.32 -0.87 14.66
N ASN A 216 8.93 0.40 14.81
CA ASN A 216 9.84 1.47 15.23
C ASN A 216 10.58 1.14 16.54
N THR A 217 9.88 0.60 17.55
CA THR A 217 10.49 0.24 18.84
C THR A 217 11.54 -0.88 18.72
N GLN A 218 11.37 -1.82 17.79
CA GLN A 218 12.36 -2.87 17.55
C GLN A 218 13.61 -2.29 16.88
N ILE A 219 13.41 -1.41 15.88
CA ILE A 219 14.51 -0.71 15.18
C ILE A 219 15.30 0.18 16.13
N GLU A 220 14.62 0.90 17.03
CA GLU A 220 15.24 1.73 18.07
C GLU A 220 16.24 0.92 18.90
N LYS A 221 15.81 -0.26 19.38
CA LYS A 221 16.65 -1.17 20.17
C LYS A 221 17.82 -1.73 19.36
N LYS A 222 17.56 -2.23 18.15
CA LYS A 222 18.57 -2.87 17.28
C LYS A 222 19.66 -1.90 16.82
N LEU A 223 19.29 -0.68 16.45
CA LEU A 223 20.22 0.33 15.94
C LEU A 223 20.66 1.37 16.97
N LYS A 224 20.18 1.26 18.22
CA LYS A 224 20.45 2.22 19.31
C LYS A 224 20.14 3.66 18.88
N LEU A 225 18.97 3.86 18.28
CA LEU A 225 18.47 5.15 17.81
C LEU A 225 17.31 5.62 18.68
N THR A 226 17.10 6.94 18.76
CA THR A 226 15.95 7.50 19.46
C THR A 226 14.66 7.33 18.63
N SER A 227 13.51 7.27 19.28
CA SER A 227 12.22 7.09 18.60
C SER A 227 11.89 8.19 17.60
N ASN A 228 12.31 9.43 17.89
CA ASN A 228 12.15 10.55 16.96
C ASN A 228 13.03 10.38 15.72
N THR A 229 14.24 9.82 15.90
CA THR A 229 15.14 9.52 14.79
C THR A 229 14.55 8.44 13.90
N VAL A 230 14.10 7.32 14.48
CA VAL A 230 13.52 6.20 13.72
C VAL A 230 12.27 6.64 12.95
N ARG A 231 11.34 7.37 13.59
CA ARG A 231 10.15 7.91 12.90
C ARG A 231 10.51 8.82 11.73
N ARG A 232 11.45 9.73 11.93
CA ARG A 232 11.94 10.62 10.86
C ARG A 232 12.61 9.84 9.73
N TRP A 233 13.43 8.85 10.07
CA TRP A 233 14.13 8.01 9.09
C TRP A 233 13.16 7.20 8.26
N ARG A 234 12.17 6.54 8.88
CA ARG A 234 11.12 5.80 8.17
C ARG A 234 10.39 6.72 7.19
N ALA A 235 9.95 7.89 7.64
CA ALA A 235 9.29 8.87 6.76
C ALA A 235 10.15 9.28 5.56
N VAL A 236 11.42 9.62 5.79
CA VAL A 236 12.36 10.00 4.73
C VAL A 236 12.61 8.84 3.76
N TRP A 237 12.83 7.62 4.25
CA TRP A 237 13.07 6.46 3.39
C TRP A 237 11.85 6.10 2.56
N CYS A 238 10.65 6.13 3.14
CA CYS A 238 9.42 5.89 2.38
C CYS A 238 9.20 6.94 1.29
N GLU A 239 9.54 8.21 1.52
CA GLU A 239 9.50 9.26 0.49
C GLU A 239 10.56 9.03 -0.60
N MET A 240 11.79 8.64 -0.21
CA MET A 240 12.85 8.34 -1.17
C MET A 240 12.51 7.13 -2.04
N MET A 241 11.86 6.10 -1.49
CA MET A 241 11.37 4.95 -2.23
C MET A 241 10.37 5.39 -3.31
N ILE A 242 9.41 6.27 -3.00
CA ILE A 242 8.50 6.84 -4.00
C ILE A 242 9.28 7.61 -5.07
N LYS A 243 10.22 8.48 -4.67
CA LYS A 243 11.05 9.26 -5.61
C LYS A 243 11.88 8.37 -6.54
N TRP A 244 12.15 7.14 -6.14
CA TRP A 244 12.91 6.15 -6.90
C TRP A 244 12.02 5.08 -7.56
N ASN A 245 10.73 5.36 -7.73
CA ASN A 245 9.74 4.48 -8.36
C ASN A 245 9.63 3.10 -7.69
N CYS A 246 9.69 3.10 -6.35
CA CYS A 246 9.54 1.93 -5.49
C CYS A 246 8.35 2.12 -4.53
N GLU A 247 7.19 2.48 -5.09
CA GLU A 247 5.98 2.82 -4.34
C GLU A 247 5.45 1.64 -3.53
N ALA A 248 5.46 0.43 -4.08
CA ALA A 248 5.04 -0.79 -3.38
C ALA A 248 5.88 -1.01 -2.11
N LEU A 249 7.20 -0.85 -2.21
CA LEU A 249 8.12 -0.92 -1.07
C LEU A 249 7.85 0.18 -0.04
N SER A 250 7.55 1.40 -0.48
CA SER A 250 7.18 2.50 0.40
C SER A 250 5.92 2.18 1.22
N ILE A 251 4.91 1.58 0.57
CA ILE A 251 3.66 1.17 1.21
C ILE A 251 3.90 0.04 2.21
N TRP A 252 4.72 -0.95 1.85
CA TRP A 252 5.16 -2.03 2.72
C TRP A 252 5.81 -1.49 4.00
N CYS A 253 6.84 -0.65 3.86
CA CYS A 253 7.60 -0.08 4.96
C CYS A 253 6.79 0.89 5.84
N LYS A 254 5.62 1.37 5.41
CA LYS A 254 4.72 2.21 6.23
C LYS A 254 3.83 1.39 7.17
N GLY A 255 3.59 0.11 6.86
CA GLY A 255 2.59 -0.72 7.53
C GLY A 255 2.98 -1.35 8.87
N HIS A 256 4.25 -1.21 9.25
CA HIS A 256 4.84 -1.77 10.47
C HIS A 256 5.31 -0.66 11.42
#